data_AF-A0A6B4JPU8-F1
#
_entry.id   AF-A0A6B4JPU8-F1
#
_cell.length_a   1.000
_cell.length_b   1.000
_cell.length_c   1.000
_cell.angle_alpha   90.00
_cell.angle_beta   90.00
_cell.angle_gamma   90.00
#
_symmetry.space_group_name_H-M   'P 1'
#
loop_
_entity.id
_entity.type
_entity.pdbx_description
1 polymer ?
#
loop_
_entity_poly.entity_id
_entity_poly.type
_entity_poly.pdbx_seq_one_letter_code
_entity_poly.pdbx_strand_id
1 'polypeptide(L)' 'MNVKICRIIQGLNQKQLAKKVGTSNVTIVKIEKGNIDNVKFGTLKKIAEVLGTSIQELFINEEKEN' A
#
# COMPACT_ATOMS: atom_id res chain seq x y z
N MET A 1 3.37 5.31 7.22
CA MET A 1 3.08 4.22 6.26
C MET A 1 3.14 4.78 4.85
N ASN A 2 4.10 4.31 4.05
CA ASN A 2 4.42 4.89 2.74
C ASN A 2 3.33 4.65 1.68
N VAL A 3 2.57 3.55 1.79
CA VAL A 3 1.40 3.26 0.93
C VAL A 3 0.39 4.41 0.88
N LYS A 4 0.05 4.98 2.05
CA LYS A 4 -0.92 6.09 2.12
C LYS A 4 -0.39 7.35 1.43
N ILE A 5 0.89 7.64 1.60
CA ILE A 5 1.55 8.83 1.05
C ILE A 5 1.59 8.72 -0.47
N CYS A 6 2.13 7.62 -1.01
CA CYS A 6 2.18 7.36 -2.45
C CYS A 6 0.79 7.43 -3.09
N ARG A 7 -0.23 6.85 -2.46
CA ARG A 7 -1.60 6.91 -2.95
C ARG A 7 -2.11 8.36 -3.09
N ILE A 8 -1.87 9.20 -2.08
CA ILE A 8 -2.32 10.60 -2.07
C ILE A 8 -1.58 11.41 -3.14
N ILE A 9 -0.28 11.20 -3.32
CA ILE A 9 0.53 11.85 -4.37
C ILE A 9 -0.04 11.54 -5.77
N GLN A 10 -0.53 10.32 -5.99
CA GLN A 10 -1.19 9.94 -7.23
C GLN A 10 -2.65 10.42 -7.35
N GLY A 11 -3.17 11.18 -6.39
CA GLY A 11 -4.56 11.67 -6.39
C GLY A 11 -5.62 10.59 -6.23
N LEU A 12 -5.25 9.41 -5.71
CA LEU A 12 -6.16 8.28 -5.54
C LEU A 12 -6.79 8.31 -4.14
N ASN A 13 -8.09 8.01 -4.06
CA ASN A 13 -8.71 7.60 -2.82
C ASN A 13 -8.55 6.07 -2.59
N GLN A 14 -8.83 5.60 -1.37
CA GLN A 14 -8.64 4.18 -1.00
C GLN A 14 -9.45 3.21 -1.88
N LYS A 15 -10.69 3.59 -2.26
CA LYS A 15 -11.55 2.78 -3.12
C LYS A 15 -10.99 2.66 -4.55
N GLN A 16 -10.42 3.75 -5.07
CA GLN A 16 -9.78 3.76 -6.39
C GLN A 16 -8.51 2.89 -6.41
N LEU A 17 -7.68 2.98 -5.36
CA LEU A 17 -6.52 2.09 -5.23
C LEU A 17 -6.98 0.63 -5.14
N ALA A 18 -7.97 0.33 -4.30
CA ALA A 18 -8.52 -1.01 -4.16
C ALA A 18 -9.00 -1.59 -5.49
N LYS A 19 -9.73 -0.79 -6.29
CA LYS A 19 -10.19 -1.16 -7.63
C LYS A 19 -9.03 -1.47 -8.58
N LYS A 20 -7.99 -0.62 -8.60
CA LYS A 20 -6.80 -0.82 -9.46
C LYS A 20 -6.01 -2.07 -9.08
N VAL A 21 -5.89 -2.35 -7.78
CA VAL A 21 -5.18 -3.52 -7.25
C VAL A 21 -6.00 -4.82 -7.41
N GLY A 22 -7.33 -4.70 -7.49
CA GLY A 22 -8.24 -5.84 -7.50
C GLY A 22 -8.45 -6.44 -6.10
N THR A 23 -8.58 -5.58 -5.09
CA THR A 23 -8.83 -5.97 -3.70
C THR A 23 -9.96 -5.15 -3.07
N SER A 24 -10.32 -5.46 -1.82
CA SER A 24 -11.35 -4.72 -1.10
C SER A 24 -10.82 -3.39 -0.55
N ASN A 25 -11.69 -2.39 -0.41
CA ASN A 25 -11.34 -1.14 0.27
C ASN A 25 -10.87 -1.40 1.72
N VAL A 26 -11.46 -2.39 2.40
CA VAL A 26 -11.08 -2.79 3.76
C VAL A 26 -9.64 -3.30 3.80
N THR A 27 -9.21 -4.05 2.78
CA THR A 27 -7.83 -4.52 2.65
C THR A 27 -6.87 -3.33 2.56
N ILE A 28 -7.16 -2.34 1.71
CA ILE A 28 -6.33 -1.13 1.61
C ILE A 28 -6.28 -0.36 2.94
N VAL A 29 -7.41 -0.19 3.63
CA VAL A 29 -7.45 0.46 4.95
C VAL A 29 -6.59 -0.28 5.98
N LYS A 30 -6.64 -1.62 6.02
CA LYS A 30 -5.82 -2.44 6.92
C LYS A 30 -4.33 -2.26 6.61
N ILE A 31 -3.97 -2.30 5.33
CA ILE A 31 -2.60 -2.10 4.87
C ILE A 31 -2.09 -0.71 5.27
N GLU A 32 -2.85 0.35 5.05
CA GLU A 32 -2.44 1.71 5.43
C GLU A 32 -2.28 1.91 6.94
N LYS A 33 -2.90 1.03 7.75
CA LYS A 33 -2.77 0.98 9.21
C LYS A 33 -1.62 0.09 9.70
N GLY A 34 -0.88 -0.58 8.81
CA GLY A 34 0.19 -1.51 9.19
C GLY A 34 -0.21 -2.97 9.31
N ASN A 35 -1.49 -3.30 9.15
CA ASN A 35 -1.97 -4.66 9.29
C ASN A 35 -1.79 -5.43 7.97
N ILE A 36 -0.61 -6.02 7.78
CA ILE A 36 -0.23 -6.73 6.54
C ILE A 36 -0.01 -8.23 6.70
N ASP A 37 -0.01 -8.77 7.92
CA ASP A 37 0.37 -10.17 8.21
C ASP A 37 -0.41 -11.22 7.41
N ASN A 38 -1.69 -10.93 7.12
CA ASN A 38 -2.58 -11.83 6.37
C ASN A 38 -2.80 -11.38 4.92
N VAL A 39 -2.03 -10.41 4.43
CA VAL A 39 -2.14 -9.92 3.05
C VAL A 39 -1.23 -10.77 2.18
N LYS A 40 -1.82 -11.41 1.16
CA LYS A 40 -1.08 -12.21 0.19
C LYS A 40 0.00 -11.36 -0.48
N PHE A 41 1.20 -11.91 -0.62
CA PHE A 41 2.33 -11.25 -1.29
C PHE A 41 1.97 -10.69 -2.67
N GLY A 42 1.16 -11.42 -3.45
CA GLY A 42 0.67 -10.94 -4.76
C GLY A 42 -0.13 -9.65 -4.69
N THR A 43 -0.87 -9.39 -3.60
CA THR A 43 -1.56 -8.12 -3.38
C THR A 43 -0.57 -7.00 -3.08
N LEU A 44 0.44 -7.26 -2.24
CA LEU A 44 1.50 -6.29 -1.93
C LEU A 44 2.26 -5.89 -3.20
N LYS A 45 2.62 -6.87 -4.03
CA LYS A 45 3.27 -6.65 -5.33
C LYS A 45 2.44 -5.77 -6.26
N LYS A 46 1.14 -6.07 -6.41
CA LYS A 46 0.23 -5.25 -7.23
C LYS A 46 0.08 -3.83 -6.70
N ILE A 47 0.10 -3.62 -5.38
CA ILE A 47 0.07 -2.28 -4.80
C ILE A 47 1.33 -1.50 -5.20
N ALA A 48 2.50 -2.12 -5.08
CA ALA A 48 3.77 -1.54 -5.56
C ALA A 48 3.71 -1.18 -7.05
N GLU A 49 3.23 -2.09 -7.91
CA GLU A 49 3.07 -1.85 -9.35
C GLU A 49 2.12 -0.69 -9.66
N VAL A 50 0.94 -0.66 -9.03
CA VAL A 50 -0.06 0.42 -9.22
C VAL A 50 0.49 1.76 -8.72
N LEU A 51 1.24 1.74 -7.62
CA LEU A 51 1.83 2.93 -7.03
C LEU A 51 3.18 3.33 -7.66
N GLY A 52 3.67 2.58 -8.65
CA GLY A 52 4.92 2.87 -9.35
C GLY A 52 6.15 2.84 -8.46
N THR A 53 6.18 1.97 -7.46
CA THR A 53 7.26 1.88 -6.46
C THR A 53 7.58 0.43 -6.10
N SER A 54 8.52 0.19 -5.19
CA SER A 54 8.91 -1.14 -4.73
C SER A 54 8.15 -1.56 -3.46
N ILE A 55 8.12 -2.87 -3.18
CA ILE A 55 7.55 -3.39 -1.92
C ILE A 55 8.37 -2.88 -0.73
N GLN A 56 9.69 -2.81 -0.89
CA GLN A 56 10.62 -2.31 0.10
C GLN A 56 10.27 -0.88 0.51
N GLU A 57 10.14 0.02 -0.47
CA GLU A 57 9.78 1.41 -0.21
C GLU A 57 8.42 1.55 0.47
N LEU A 58 7.47 0.68 0.15
CA LEU A 58 6.11 0.76 0.69
C LEU A 58 5.95 0.21 2.10
N PHE A 59 6.70 -0.84 2.44
CA PHE A 59 6.45 -1.68 3.62
C PHE A 59 7.64 -1.79 4.57
N ILE A 60 8.83 -1.41 4.14
CA ILE A 60 10.01 -1.32 4.99
C ILE A 60 10.15 0.14 5.39
N ASN A 61 9.82 0.45 6.64
CA ASN A 61 10.31 1.68 7.24
C ASN A 61 11.73 1.35 7.72
N GLU A 62 12.76 1.90 7.08
CA GLU A 62 13.99 2.13 7.84
C GLU A 62 13.58 3.07 8.97
N GLU A 63 13.59 2.58 10.20
CA GLU A 63 13.60 3.45 11.37
C GLU A 63 14.81 4.36 11.18
N LYS A 64 14.59 5.59 10.72
CA LYS A 64 15.51 6.66 11.05
C LYS A 64 15.35 6.88 12.54
N GLU A 65 16.08 6.09 13.32
CA GLU A 65 16.42 6.43 14.69
C GLU A 65 16.87 7.90 14.68
N ASN A 66 16.07 8.74 15.33
CA ASN A 66 16.43 10.09 15.72
C ASN A 66 16.50 10.13 17.24
#